data_AF-A0A1W1D4V4-F1
#
_entry.id   AF-A0A1W1D4V4-F1
#
_cell.length_a   1.000
_cell.length_b   1.000
_cell.length_c   1.000
_cell.angle_alpha   90.00
_cell.angle_beta   90.00
_cell.angle_gamma   90.00
#
_symmetry.space_group_name_H-M   'P 1'
#
loop_
_entity.id
_entity.type
_entity.pdbx_description
1 polymer ?
#
loop_
_entity_poly.entity_id
_entity_poly.type
_entity_poly.pdbx_seq_one_letter_code
_entity_poly.pdbx_strand_id
1 'polypeptide(L)'
;MLYNEQLFISQAMQKCEGIPYEKIILNNPKHKTLQQLLKEPDSPFFDYIKKIGFYIQSYNTANNFQIQSTTIVTLKTTCFKVDFNEDFVTIEHIK
;
A
#
# COMPACT_ATOMS: atom_id res chain seq x y z
N MET A 1 -7.45 18.52 -17.06
CA MET A 1 -6.67 17.71 -18.02
C MET A 1 -6.95 16.23 -17.78
N LEU A 2 -6.84 15.35 -18.79
CA LEU A 2 -7.04 13.89 -18.61
C LEU A 2 -5.74 13.28 -18.02
N TYR A 3 -5.82 12.77 -16.79
CA TYR A 3 -4.71 12.02 -16.17
C TYR A 3 -4.60 10.65 -16.86
N ASN A 4 -3.62 10.50 -17.74
CA ASN A 4 -3.48 9.32 -18.60
C ASN A 4 -2.45 8.35 -17.98
N GLU A 5 -2.77 7.80 -16.80
CA GLU A 5 -1.94 6.80 -16.13
C GLU A 5 -2.40 5.38 -16.49
N GLN A 6 -1.49 4.55 -17.02
CA GLN A 6 -1.76 3.13 -17.22
C GLN A 6 -1.51 2.36 -15.91
N LEU A 7 -2.60 2.02 -15.23
CA LEU A 7 -2.58 1.17 -14.05
C LEU A 7 -2.60 -0.31 -14.47
N PHE A 8 -1.51 -1.01 -14.20
CA PHE A 8 -1.46 -2.46 -14.35
C PHE A 8 -2.18 -3.12 -13.17
N ILE A 9 -3.43 -3.50 -13.39
CA ILE A 9 -4.22 -4.25 -12.42
C ILE A 9 -3.82 -5.73 -12.52
N SER A 10 -3.34 -6.29 -11.41
CA SER A 10 -3.04 -7.72 -11.34
C SER A 10 -4.33 -8.53 -11.57
N GLN A 11 -4.25 -9.64 -12.31
CA GLN A 11 -5.38 -10.54 -12.51
C GLN A 11 -5.94 -11.12 -11.20
N ALA A 12 -5.13 -11.12 -10.14
CA ALA A 12 -5.56 -11.54 -8.81
C ALA A 12 -6.40 -10.47 -8.08
N MET A 13 -6.42 -9.22 -8.54
CA MET A 13 -7.25 -8.17 -7.95
C MET A 13 -8.70 -8.34 -8.39
N GLN A 14 -9.61 -8.29 -7.42
CA GLN A 14 -11.04 -8.38 -7.65
C GLN A 14 -11.71 -7.05 -7.29
N LYS A 15 -12.87 -6.78 -7.91
CA LYS A 15 -13.70 -5.65 -7.49
C LYS A 15 -14.14 -5.88 -6.06
N CYS A 16 -14.03 -4.84 -5.23
CA CYS A 16 -14.51 -4.85 -3.86
C CYS A 16 -15.79 -4.02 -3.73
N GLU A 17 -16.61 -4.38 -2.74
CA GLU A 17 -17.76 -3.59 -2.30
C GLU A 17 -17.61 -3.34 -0.79
N GLY A 18 -18.05 -2.17 -0.33
CA GLY A 18 -17.97 -1.80 1.08
C GLY A 18 -17.95 -0.27 1.25
N ILE A 19 -17.72 0.16 2.49
CA ILE A 19 -17.79 1.57 2.88
C ILE A 19 -16.36 2.07 3.19
N PRO A 20 -15.93 3.22 2.63
CA PRO A 20 -14.67 3.84 3.00
C PRO A 20 -14.62 4.18 4.50
N TYR A 21 -13.55 3.79 5.19
CA TYR A 21 -13.40 4.02 6.63
C TYR A 21 -12.14 4.82 7.01
N GLU A 22 -10.98 4.46 6.45
CA GLU A 22 -9.71 5.14 6.72
C GLU A 22 -9.12 5.67 5.42
N LYS A 23 -8.70 6.94 5.41
CA LYS A 23 -8.13 7.55 4.21
C LYS A 23 -6.78 8.20 4.45
N ILE A 24 -6.00 8.26 3.38
CA ILE A 24 -4.79 9.05 3.26
C ILE A 24 -4.86 9.90 1.99
N ILE A 25 -4.28 11.10 2.07
CA ILE A 25 -4.12 12.00 0.93
C ILE A 25 -2.61 12.10 0.66
N LEU A 26 -2.22 11.72 -0.54
CA LEU A 26 -0.85 11.84 -1.04
C LEU A 26 -0.76 13.10 -1.88
N ASN A 27 -0.01 14.09 -1.40
CA ASN A 27 0.23 15.32 -2.17
C ASN A 27 1.03 14.98 -3.43
N ASN A 28 0.58 15.49 -4.56
CA ASN A 28 1.15 15.23 -5.87
C ASN A 28 1.31 16.51 -6.75
N PRO A 29 1.92 17.59 -6.23
CA PRO A 29 2.09 18.84 -6.99
C PRO A 29 3.04 18.71 -8.19
N LYS A 30 3.75 17.57 -8.32
CA LYS A 30 4.65 17.28 -9.43
C LYS A 30 4.02 16.34 -10.46
N HIS A 31 2.72 16.04 -10.35
CA HIS A 31 1.96 15.14 -11.22
C HIS A 31 2.67 13.80 -11.47
N LYS A 32 3.25 13.23 -10.40
CA LYS A 32 3.87 11.91 -10.40
C LYS A 32 2.81 10.83 -10.56
N THR A 33 3.19 9.69 -11.12
CA THR A 33 2.31 8.51 -11.16
C THR A 33 2.04 7.99 -9.75
N LEU A 34 0.92 7.29 -9.52
CA LEU A 34 0.66 6.63 -8.24
C LEU A 34 1.82 5.72 -7.85
N GLN A 35 2.35 4.95 -8.80
CA GLN A 35 3.49 4.07 -8.55
C GLN A 35 4.72 4.84 -8.04
N GLN A 36 4.98 6.04 -8.56
CA GLN A 36 6.08 6.88 -8.09
C GLN A 36 5.80 7.40 -6.67
N LEU A 37 4.59 7.88 -6.39
CA LEU A 37 4.19 8.36 -5.05
C LEU A 37 4.31 7.28 -3.97
N LEU A 38 3.91 6.05 -4.29
CA LEU A 38 3.98 4.92 -3.35
C LEU A 38 5.42 4.44 -3.09
N LYS A 39 6.34 4.67 -4.03
CA LYS A 39 7.76 4.26 -3.93
C LYS A 39 8.64 5.32 -3.27
N GLU A 40 8.12 6.49 -2.94
CA GLU A 40 8.90 7.50 -2.24
C GLU A 40 9.35 6.99 -0.87
N PRO A 41 10.63 7.19 -0.47
CA PRO A 41 11.15 6.72 0.80
C PRO A 41 10.34 7.22 2.00
N ASP A 42 9.89 8.48 1.94
CA ASP A 42 9.09 9.15 2.97
C ASP A 42 7.60 9.17 2.62
N SER A 43 7.15 8.26 1.74
CA SER A 43 5.75 8.18 1.37
C SER A 43 4.90 7.91 2.62
N PRO A 44 3.92 8.76 2.95
CA PRO A 44 3.06 8.53 4.10
C PRO A 44 2.16 7.29 3.91
N PHE A 45 2.17 6.70 2.71
CA PHE A 45 1.51 5.44 2.40
C PHE A 45 1.98 4.28 3.28
N PHE A 46 3.28 4.13 3.53
CA PHE A 46 3.75 2.99 4.36
C PHE A 46 3.23 3.08 5.79
N ASP A 47 3.16 4.29 6.35
CA ASP A 47 2.62 4.51 7.69
C ASP A 47 1.10 4.35 7.73
N TYR A 48 0.40 4.72 6.66
CA TYR A 48 -1.02 4.43 6.50
C TYR A 48 -1.30 2.92 6.48
N ILE A 49 -0.53 2.17 5.69
CA ILE A 49 -0.66 0.71 5.65
C ILE A 49 -0.29 0.07 7.00
N LYS A 50 0.72 0.59 7.72
CA LYS A 50 1.04 0.15 9.10
C LYS A 50 -0.19 0.26 10.02
N LYS A 51 -0.96 1.34 9.90
CA LYS A 51 -2.17 1.57 10.71
C LYS A 51 -3.30 0.58 10.37
N ILE A 52 -3.48 0.26 9.10
CA ILE A 52 -4.46 -0.75 8.66
C ILE A 52 -4.11 -2.14 9.21
N GLY A 53 -2.81 -2.39 9.41
CA GLY A 53 -2.28 -3.51 10.16
C GLY A 53 -1.58 -4.56 9.30
N PHE A 54 -0.49 -5.09 9.83
CA PHE A 54 0.26 -6.19 9.22
C PHE A 54 0.15 -7.46 10.06
N TYR A 55 0.27 -8.61 9.39
CA TYR A 55 0.61 -9.85 10.05
C TYR A 55 2.13 -10.04 10.00
N ILE A 56 2.78 -10.11 11.15
CA ILE A 56 4.22 -10.32 11.26
C ILE A 56 4.47 -11.71 11.83
N GLN A 57 5.24 -12.53 11.13
CA GLN A 57 5.66 -13.84 11.59
C GLN A 57 7.18 -13.90 11.57
N SER A 58 7.80 -14.18 12.71
CA SER A 58 9.25 -14.35 12.82
C SER A 58 9.58 -15.79 13.19
N TYR A 59 10.57 -16.36 12.51
CA TYR A 59 11.06 -17.70 12.77
C TYR A 59 12.58 -17.68 12.88
N ASN A 60 13.08 -18.36 13.91
CA ASN A 60 14.49 -18.47 14.20
C ASN A 60 14.91 -19.92 13.99
N THR A 61 15.94 -20.13 13.18
CA THR A 61 16.59 -21.43 13.01
C THR A 61 18.00 -21.34 13.54
N ALA A 62 18.37 -22.24 14.45
CA ALA A 62 19.73 -22.37 14.97
C ALA A 62 20.35 -23.63 14.38
N ASN A 63 21.40 -23.48 13.57
CA ASN A 63 22.15 -24.60 13.01
C ASN A 63 23.65 -24.33 13.24
N ASN A 64 24.36 -25.27 13.87
CA ASN A 64 25.81 -25.18 14.13
C ASN A 64 26.27 -23.81 14.70
N PHE A 65 25.66 -23.36 15.80
CA PHE A 65 25.96 -22.08 16.47
C PHE A 65 25.68 -20.81 15.65
N GLN A 66 25.08 -20.92 14.46
CA GLN A 66 24.57 -19.77 13.71
C GLN A 66 23.06 -19.66 13.92
N ILE A 67 22.62 -18.48 14.36
CA ILE A 67 21.21 -18.12 14.48
C ILE A 67 20.82 -17.36 13.22
N GLN A 68 19.91 -17.92 12.44
CA GLN A 68 19.24 -17.21 11.35
C GLN A 68 17.85 -16.81 11.83
N SER A 69 17.55 -15.52 11.71
CA SER A 69 16.24 -14.96 11.98
C SER A 69 15.62 -14.53 10.66
N THR A 70 14.45 -15.06 10.35
CA THR A 70 13.69 -14.64 9.18
C THR A 70 12.34 -14.10 9.64
N THR A 71 12.04 -12.87 9.22
CA THR A 71 10.78 -12.20 9.52
C THR A 71 9.99 -12.04 8.22
N ILE A 72 8.81 -12.65 8.15
CA ILE A 72 7.82 -12.38 7.11
C ILE A 72 6.90 -11.28 7.61
N VAL A 73 6.72 -10.26 6.78
CA VAL A 73 5.68 -9.26 6.93
C VAL A 73 4.65 -9.50 5.83
N THR A 74 3.43 -9.87 6.23
CA THR A 74 2.31 -10.12 5.33
C THR A 74 1.27 -9.02 5.48
N LEU A 75 0.99 -8.37 4.37
CA LEU A 75 -0.16 -7.48 4.20
C LEU A 75 -1.45 -8.32 4.17
N LYS A 76 -2.45 -7.93 4.97
CA LYS A 76 -3.78 -8.52 4.81
C LYS A 76 -4.33 -8.13 3.44
N THR A 77 -5.07 -9.05 2.82
CA THR A 77 -5.90 -8.71 1.66
C THR A 77 -6.87 -7.60 2.06
N THR A 78 -6.76 -6.46 1.40
CA THR A 78 -7.49 -5.24 1.72
C THR A 78 -7.97 -4.60 0.44
N CYS A 79 -9.08 -3.88 0.54
CA CYS A 79 -9.71 -3.21 -0.58
C CYS A 79 -9.46 -1.72 -0.48
N PHE A 80 -9.08 -1.10 -1.60
CA PHE A 80 -8.82 0.34 -1.65
C PHE A 80 -9.65 1.01 -2.74
N LYS A 81 -10.21 2.16 -2.41
CA LYS A 81 -10.69 3.15 -3.38
C LYS A 81 -9.58 4.16 -3.60
N VAL A 82 -9.27 4.45 -4.86
CA VAL A 82 -8.23 5.40 -5.23
C VAL A 82 -8.83 6.46 -6.14
N ASP A 83 -8.80 7.70 -5.68
CA ASP A 83 -9.29 8.86 -6.43
C ASP A 83 -8.13 9.78 -6.81
N PHE A 84 -8.03 10.12 -8.09
CA PHE A 84 -7.00 11.00 -8.63
C PHE A 84 -7.57 12.42 -8.81
N ASN A 85 -6.92 13.40 -8.21
CA ASN A 85 -7.14 14.83 -8.44
C ASN A 85 -5.88 15.47 -9.04
N GLU A 86 -5.96 16.73 -9.47
CA GLU A 86 -4.86 17.41 -10.16
C GLU A 86 -3.58 17.47 -9.31
N ASP A 87 -3.72 17.78 -8.01
CA ASP A 87 -2.58 17.98 -7.11
C ASP A 87 -2.45 16.93 -6.01
N PHE A 88 -3.31 15.92 -5.97
CA PHE A 88 -3.28 14.90 -4.93
C PHE A 88 -3.98 13.60 -5.34
N VAL A 89 -3.57 12.52 -4.69
CA VAL A 89 -4.21 11.20 -4.80
C VAL A 89 -4.77 10.81 -3.44
N THR A 90 -6.05 10.45 -3.40
CA THR A 90 -6.69 9.95 -2.19
C THR A 90 -6.75 8.43 -2.25
N ILE A 91 -6.33 7.76 -1.18
CA ILE A 91 -6.45 6.30 -1.01
C ILE A 91 -7.31 6.05 0.22
N GLU A 92 -8.40 5.30 0.06
CA GLU A 92 -9.35 4.98 1.12
C GLU A 92 -9.47 3.46 1.28
N HIS A 93 -9.35 2.96 2.50
CA HIS A 93 -9.53 1.56 2.85
C HIS A 93 -11.03 1.27 2.97
N ILE A 94 -11.46 0.22 2.29
CA ILE A 94 -12.84 -0.24 2.23
C ILE A 94 -13.01 -1.42 3.19
N LYS A 95 -14.02 -1.33 4.06
CA LYS A 95 -14.49 -2.44 4.91
C LYS A 95 -15.89 -2.89 4.49
#